data_AF-A0A7J4I6K0-F1
#
_entry.id   AF-A0A7J4I6K0-F1
#
_cell.length_a   1.000
_cell.length_b   1.000
_cell.length_c   1.000
_cell.angle_alpha   90.00
_cell.angle_beta   90.00
_cell.angle_gamma   90.00
#
_symmetry.space_group_name_H-M   'P 1'
#
loop_
_entity.id
_entity.type
_entity.pdbx_description
1 polymer ?
#
loop_
_entity_poly.entity_id
_entity_poly.type
_entity_poly.pdbx_seq_one_letter_code
_entity_poly.pdbx_strand_id
1 'polypeptide(L)'
;MSLSGMISCGSCGARTQMNQMRYNLTGSRLICPGCVEKERSAIKPGTTHSISPRTGTFTHERSQTSAAPGQAENEEMTGYYCRSCRFKFSRKKGFDATSCPYCGRQTVSEAYKGNAQDLIEDSARSEDDF
;
A
#
# COMPACT_ATOMS: atom_id res chain seq x y z
N MET A 1 20.89 24.53 -14.78
CA MET A 1 20.02 25.68 -14.45
C MET A 1 18.75 25.12 -13.82
N SER A 2 18.65 25.12 -12.49
CA SER A 2 17.44 24.63 -11.79
C SER A 2 16.39 25.73 -11.75
N LEU A 3 15.40 25.65 -12.64
CA LEU A 3 14.21 26.51 -12.62
C LEU A 3 13.31 26.07 -11.46
N SER A 4 13.62 26.52 -10.25
CA SER A 4 12.77 26.32 -9.07
C SER A 4 11.55 27.23 -9.14
N GLY A 5 10.55 26.85 -9.95
CA GLY A 5 9.26 27.53 -10.00
C GLY A 5 8.53 27.44 -8.66
N MET A 6 8.27 28.59 -8.04
CA MET A 6 7.39 28.67 -6.86
C MET A 6 5.93 28.73 -7.32
N ILE A 7 5.09 27.85 -6.77
CA ILE A 7 3.65 27.78 -7.05
C ILE A 7 2.85 28.10 -5.78
N SER A 8 1.66 28.67 -5.94
CA SER A 8 0.79 29.06 -4.84
C SER A 8 -0.14 27.93 -4.40
N CYS A 9 -0.27 27.74 -3.09
CA CYS A 9 -1.23 26.82 -2.47
C CYS A 9 -2.67 27.21 -2.80
N GLY A 10 -3.47 26.27 -3.29
CA GLY A 10 -4.89 26.48 -3.61
C GLY A 10 -5.83 26.59 -2.41
N SER A 11 -5.31 26.49 -1.18
CA SER A 11 -6.07 26.62 0.08
C SER A 11 -5.70 27.88 0.85
N CYS A 12 -4.41 28.11 1.13
CA CYS A 12 -3.96 29.27 1.91
C CYS A 12 -3.21 30.35 1.10
N GLY A 13 -2.96 30.14 -0.19
CA GLY A 13 -2.26 31.09 -1.05
C GLY A 13 -0.74 31.16 -0.85
N ALA A 14 -0.17 30.46 0.13
CA ALA A 14 1.28 30.44 0.38
C ALA A 14 2.05 29.92 -0.83
N ARG A 15 3.17 30.56 -1.18
CA ARG A 15 4.05 30.15 -2.28
C ARG A 15 5.12 29.20 -1.76
N THR A 16 5.23 28.03 -2.36
CA THR A 16 6.27 27.05 -2.03
C THR A 16 6.80 26.39 -3.31
N GLN A 17 7.88 25.64 -3.19
CA GLN A 17 8.42 24.87 -4.30
C GLN A 17 7.44 23.78 -4.72
N MET A 18 7.33 23.54 -6.03
CA MET A 18 6.40 22.56 -6.59
C MET A 18 6.60 21.14 -6.03
N ASN A 19 7.84 20.76 -5.70
CA ASN A 19 8.18 19.46 -5.09
C ASN A 19 7.64 19.27 -3.65
N GLN A 20 7.29 20.36 -2.95
CA GLN A 20 6.73 20.31 -1.61
C GLN A 20 5.19 20.35 -1.61
N MET A 21 4.57 20.63 -2.76
CA MET A 21 3.12 20.66 -2.89
C MET A 21 2.56 19.24 -2.92
N ARG A 22 1.38 19.06 -2.33
CA ARG A 22 0.61 17.80 -2.35
C ARG A 22 -0.79 18.09 -2.81
N TYR A 23 -1.50 17.09 -3.33
CA TYR A 23 -2.92 17.24 -3.59
C TYR A 23 -3.71 17.20 -2.28
N ASN A 24 -4.82 17.95 -2.22
CA ASN A 24 -5.80 17.85 -1.13
C ASN A 24 -6.46 16.46 -1.10
N LEU A 25 -7.22 16.15 -0.05
CA LEU A 25 -7.87 14.84 0.12
C LEU A 25 -8.80 14.44 -1.05
N THR A 26 -9.35 15.41 -1.77
CA THR A 26 -10.20 15.19 -2.95
C THR A 26 -9.41 14.98 -4.25
N GLY A 27 -8.11 15.32 -4.28
CA GLY A 27 -7.28 15.25 -5.48
C GLY A 27 -7.45 16.41 -6.47
N SER A 28 -8.21 17.45 -6.11
CA SER A 28 -8.62 18.53 -7.04
C SER A 28 -7.71 19.75 -7.03
N ARG A 29 -6.96 19.99 -5.95
CA ARG A 29 -6.10 21.17 -5.81
C ARG A 29 -4.76 20.83 -5.18
N LEU A 30 -3.70 21.50 -5.64
CA LEU A 30 -2.38 21.46 -5.00
C LEU A 30 -2.38 22.39 -3.78
N ILE A 31 -1.97 21.86 -2.65
CA ILE A 31 -1.90 22.52 -1.36
C ILE A 31 -0.50 22.37 -0.74
N CYS A 32 -0.11 23.32 0.09
CA CYS A 32 1.19 23.30 0.78
C CYS A 32 1.20 22.30 1.95
N PRO A 33 2.39 21.91 2.45
CA PRO A 33 2.51 20.95 3.56
C PRO A 33 1.67 21.30 4.80
N GLY A 34 1.63 22.57 5.20
CA GLY A 34 0.85 22.99 6.37
C GLY A 34 -0.67 22.82 6.18
N CYS A 35 -1.18 22.99 4.96
CA CYS A 35 -2.59 22.72 4.65
C CYS A 35 -2.89 21.21 4.66
N VAL A 36 -1.96 20.36 4.22
CA VAL A 36 -2.12 18.90 4.26
C VAL A 36 -2.25 18.41 5.69
N GLU A 37 -1.40 18.90 6.59
CA GLU A 37 -1.46 18.55 8.01
C GLU A 37 -2.78 19.01 8.62
N LYS A 38 -3.23 20.23 8.29
CA LYS A 38 -4.51 20.76 8.76
C LYS A 38 -5.71 19.94 8.28
N GLU A 39 -5.72 19.50 7.01
CA GLU A 39 -6.77 18.61 6.48
C GLU A 39 -6.78 17.26 7.20
N ARG A 40 -5.61 16.66 7.45
CA ARG A 40 -5.48 15.38 8.15
C ARG A 40 -5.89 15.47 9.62
N SER A 41 -5.55 16.57 10.30
CA SER A 41 -5.95 16.80 11.69
C SER A 41 -7.44 17.15 11.83
N ALA A 42 -8.08 17.67 10.79
CA ALA A 42 -9.52 17.93 10.78
C ALA A 42 -10.36 16.65 10.65
N ILE A 43 -9.79 15.56 10.10
CA ILE A 43 -10.43 14.25 10.11
C ILE A 43 -10.27 13.67 11.52
N LYS A 44 -11.26 13.92 12.38
CA LYS A 44 -11.35 13.23 13.68
C LYS A 44 -11.34 11.70 13.43
N PRO A 45 -10.49 10.92 14.11
CA PRO A 45 -10.56 9.46 14.08
C PRO A 45 -11.82 9.01 14.83
N GLY A 46 -12.96 9.04 14.16
CA GLY A 46 -14.24 8.77 14.82
C GLY A 46 -15.46 8.79 13.92
N THR A 47 -15.38 9.33 12.69
CA THR A 47 -16.44 9.13 11.72
C THR A 47 -16.17 7.86 10.93
N THR A 48 -16.44 6.73 11.58
CA THR A 48 -16.79 5.49 10.90
C THR A 48 -17.97 5.82 10.00
N HIS A 49 -17.72 6.15 8.73
CA HIS A 49 -18.78 6.01 7.74
C HIS A 49 -19.10 4.53 7.75
N SER A 50 -20.22 4.16 8.36
CA SER A 50 -20.87 2.88 8.20
C SER A 50 -21.16 2.71 6.71
N ILE A 51 -20.18 2.20 5.97
CA ILE A 51 -20.38 1.66 4.64
C ILE A 51 -21.19 0.38 4.88
N SER A 52 -22.51 0.54 4.87
CA SER A 52 -23.43 -0.57 4.78
C SER A 52 -23.02 -1.41 3.56
N PRO A 53 -22.74 -2.72 3.71
CA PRO A 53 -22.32 -3.56 2.61
C PRO A 53 -23.51 -3.78 1.68
N ARG A 54 -23.73 -2.85 0.76
CA ARG A 54 -24.50 -3.14 -0.44
C ARG A 54 -23.55 -3.84 -1.39
N THR A 55 -23.85 -5.11 -1.60
CA THR A 55 -23.34 -6.03 -2.61
C THR A 55 -23.17 -5.32 -3.95
N GLY A 56 -22.01 -4.73 -4.17
CA GLY A 56 -21.58 -4.20 -5.45
C GLY A 56 -20.74 -5.26 -6.11
N THR A 57 -21.27 -5.87 -7.16
CA THR A 57 -20.56 -6.74 -8.08
C THR A 57 -19.37 -5.97 -8.64
N PHE A 58 -18.17 -6.19 -8.11
CA PHE A 58 -16.93 -5.68 -8.67
C PHE A 58 -16.63 -6.48 -9.94
N THR A 59 -17.12 -6.00 -11.09
CA THR A 59 -16.44 -6.24 -12.35
C THR A 59 -15.06 -5.58 -12.25
N HIS A 60 -14.05 -6.39 -11.90
CA HIS A 60 -12.65 -6.04 -12.11
C HIS A 60 -12.43 -5.93 -13.62
N GLU A 61 -12.66 -4.73 -14.16
CA GLU A 61 -12.18 -4.37 -15.48
C GLU A 61 -10.65 -4.35 -15.39
N ARG A 62 -10.09 -5.41 -15.97
CA ARG A 62 -8.68 -5.73 -16.03
C ARG A 62 -8.00 -4.69 -16.92
N SER A 63 -7.57 -3.56 -16.37
CA SER A 63 -6.57 -2.71 -17.01
C SER A 63 -5.22 -3.43 -16.99
N GLN A 64 -5.09 -4.40 -17.90
CA GLN A 64 -3.82 -4.87 -18.44
C GLN A 64 -3.19 -3.70 -19.21
N THR A 65 -2.45 -2.85 -18.51
CA THR A 65 -1.34 -2.15 -19.16
C THR A 65 -0.15 -3.08 -19.15
N SER A 66 -0.06 -3.87 -20.21
CA SER A 66 1.10 -4.63 -20.63
C SER A 66 2.23 -3.65 -20.97
N ALA A 67 2.94 -3.18 -19.95
CA ALA A 67 4.28 -2.64 -20.14
C ALA A 67 5.23 -3.77 -19.74
N ALA A 68 5.82 -4.44 -20.73
CA ALA A 68 6.95 -5.30 -20.51
C ALA A 68 8.12 -4.44 -19.99
N PRO A 69 8.70 -4.74 -18.81
CA PRO A 69 10.06 -4.34 -18.51
C PRO A 69 10.98 -5.54 -18.76
N GLY A 70 12.16 -5.25 -19.29
CA GLY A 70 13.18 -6.24 -19.62
C GLY A 70 13.54 -7.17 -18.46
N GLN A 71 14.30 -8.21 -18.79
CA GLN A 71 14.83 -9.24 -17.91
C GLN A 71 15.48 -8.64 -16.65
N ALA A 72 14.67 -8.32 -15.66
CA ALA A 72 15.10 -8.03 -14.31
C ALA A 72 15.32 -9.40 -13.67
N GLU A 73 16.58 -9.66 -13.40
CA GLU A 73 17.09 -10.71 -12.52
C GLU A 73 16.07 -10.96 -11.42
N ASN A 74 15.45 -12.14 -11.42
CA ASN A 74 14.26 -12.45 -10.62
C ASN A 74 14.68 -12.62 -9.16
N GLU A 75 14.97 -11.50 -8.50
CA GLU A 75 15.40 -11.48 -7.11
C GLU A 75 14.22 -11.96 -6.25
N GLU A 76 14.38 -13.13 -5.65
CA GLU A 76 13.30 -13.80 -4.95
C GLU A 76 12.87 -12.94 -3.75
N MET A 77 11.62 -12.45 -3.78
CA MET A 77 11.04 -11.65 -2.69
C MET A 77 10.11 -12.50 -1.83
N THR A 78 10.25 -12.43 -0.51
CA THR A 78 9.32 -13.00 0.47
C THR A 78 8.24 -11.97 0.80
N GLY A 79 6.98 -12.40 0.71
CA GLY A 79 5.83 -11.58 1.09
C GLY A 79 5.58 -11.64 2.60
N TYR A 80 5.20 -10.53 3.20
CA TYR A 80 4.87 -10.40 4.61
C TYR A 80 3.55 -9.65 4.78
N TYR A 81 2.84 -9.98 5.87
CA TYR A 81 1.59 -9.34 6.26
C TYR A 81 1.63 -9.00 7.75
N CYS A 82 1.26 -7.77 8.11
CA CYS A 82 1.13 -7.36 9.49
C CYS A 82 -0.27 -7.69 10.04
N ARG A 83 -0.35 -8.47 11.14
CA ARG A 83 -1.61 -8.80 11.81
C ARG A 83 -2.28 -7.59 12.47
N SER A 84 -1.50 -6.61 12.92
CA SER A 84 -2.02 -5.42 13.62
C SER A 84 -2.62 -4.38 12.68
N CYS A 85 -1.89 -3.95 11.64
CA CYS A 85 -2.36 -2.91 10.72
C CYS A 85 -2.84 -3.44 9.37
N ARG A 86 -2.83 -4.77 9.16
CA ARG A 86 -3.24 -5.46 7.93
C ARG A 86 -2.44 -5.09 6.68
N PHE A 87 -1.33 -4.37 6.82
CA PHE A 87 -0.47 -3.99 5.70
C PHE A 87 0.31 -5.19 5.14
N LYS A 88 0.42 -5.28 3.81
CA LYS A 88 1.20 -6.30 3.09
C LYS A 88 2.44 -5.67 2.47
N PHE A 89 3.60 -6.24 2.69
CA PHE A 89 4.87 -5.74 2.16
C PHE A 89 5.77 -6.90 1.76
N SER A 90 6.76 -6.66 0.91
CA SER A 90 7.70 -7.68 0.45
C SER A 90 9.12 -7.29 0.81
N ARG A 91 9.98 -8.26 1.12
CA ARG A 91 11.42 -8.07 1.31
C ARG A 91 12.21 -9.10 0.52
N LYS A 92 13.48 -8.79 0.27
CA LYS A 92 14.43 -9.71 -0.35
C LYS A 92 14.57 -10.97 0.51
N LYS A 93 14.64 -12.14 -0.12
CA LYS A 93 14.89 -13.41 0.57
C LYS A 93 16.19 -13.35 1.37
N GLY A 94 16.16 -13.82 2.60
CA GLY A 94 17.27 -13.73 3.56
C GLY A 94 17.22 -12.53 4.52
N PHE A 95 16.22 -11.66 4.39
CA PHE A 95 15.94 -10.60 5.37
C PHE A 95 14.61 -10.84 6.07
N ASP A 96 14.65 -11.45 7.26
CA ASP A 96 13.48 -11.66 8.09
C ASP A 96 12.88 -10.33 8.55
N ALA A 97 11.58 -10.17 8.36
CA ALA A 97 10.86 -8.99 8.81
C ALA A 97 10.37 -9.16 10.26
N THR A 98 11.21 -8.82 11.23
CA THR A 98 10.86 -8.89 12.66
C THR A 98 9.79 -7.86 13.07
N SER A 99 9.66 -6.75 12.35
CA SER A 99 8.71 -5.69 12.67
C SER A 99 8.06 -5.09 11.43
N CYS A 100 6.82 -4.63 11.61
CA CYS A 100 6.09 -3.94 10.55
C CYS A 100 6.65 -2.52 10.35
N PRO A 101 7.07 -2.14 9.13
CA PRO A 101 7.63 -0.80 8.88
C PRO A 101 6.62 0.34 9.01
N TYR A 102 5.32 0.03 9.10
CA TYR A 102 4.25 1.04 9.16
C TYR A 102 3.76 1.31 10.58
N CYS A 103 3.72 0.30 11.44
CA CYS A 103 3.19 0.44 12.80
C CYS A 103 4.22 0.10 13.89
N GLY A 104 5.41 -0.38 13.53
CA GLY A 104 6.48 -0.74 14.46
C GLY A 104 6.22 -1.99 15.29
N ARG A 105 5.05 -2.64 15.15
CA ARG A 105 4.69 -3.82 15.92
C ARG A 105 5.34 -5.08 15.35
N GLN A 106 5.72 -6.00 16.23
CA GLN A 106 6.33 -7.30 15.89
C GLN A 106 5.30 -8.38 15.52
N THR A 107 4.15 -7.98 15.00
CA THR A 107 3.07 -8.89 14.59
C THR A 107 3.09 -9.10 13.09
N VAL A 108 4.22 -9.56 12.54
CA VAL A 108 4.39 -9.84 11.11
C VAL A 108 4.31 -11.34 10.88
N SER A 109 3.69 -11.76 9.78
CA SER A 109 3.67 -13.15 9.34
C SER A 109 3.99 -13.22 7.87
N GLU A 110 4.75 -14.23 7.46
CA GLU A 110 5.02 -14.49 6.05
C GLU A 110 3.70 -14.79 5.33
N ALA A 111 3.49 -14.10 4.22
CA ALA A 111 2.40 -14.38 3.32
C ALA A 111 2.81 -15.59 2.50
N TYR A 112 2.15 -16.73 2.75
CA TYR A 112 2.34 -17.94 1.97
C TYR A 112 2.23 -17.63 0.48
N LYS A 113 3.24 -18.03 -0.27
CA LYS A 113 3.43 -17.71 -1.69
C LYS A 113 3.12 -18.88 -2.62
N GLY A 114 2.60 -19.99 -2.10
CA GLY A 114 2.17 -21.12 -2.92
C GLY A 114 0.83 -20.85 -3.60
N ASN A 115 0.60 -21.55 -4.71
CA ASN A 115 -0.71 -21.55 -5.34
C ASN A 115 -1.68 -22.37 -4.47
N ALA A 116 -2.99 -22.15 -4.65
CA ALA A 116 -4.00 -22.99 -4.00
C ALA A 116 -3.78 -24.49 -4.30
N GLN A 117 -3.21 -24.80 -5.46
CA GLN A 117 -2.80 -26.16 -5.87
C GLN A 117 -1.77 -26.79 -4.92
N ASP A 118 -0.76 -26.03 -4.47
CA ASP A 118 0.29 -26.54 -3.57
C ASP A 118 -0.26 -26.93 -2.19
N LEU A 119 -1.30 -26.23 -1.71
CA LEU A 119 -1.96 -26.56 -0.44
C LEU A 119 -2.79 -27.84 -0.52
N ILE A 120 -3.33 -28.16 -1.70
CA ILE A 120 -4.12 -29.37 -1.93
C ILE A 120 -3.18 -30.59 -2.01
N GLU A 121 -2.02 -30.45 -2.66
CA GLU A 121 -1.06 -31.55 -2.80
C GLU A 121 -0.38 -31.92 -1.48
N ASP A 122 -0.08 -30.95 -0.61
CA ASP A 122 0.48 -31.19 0.73
C ASP A 122 -0.50 -31.96 1.65
N SER A 123 -1.81 -31.70 1.50
CA SER A 123 -2.86 -32.39 2.27
C SER A 123 -3.07 -33.86 1.84
N ALA A 124 -2.59 -34.26 0.66
CA ALA A 124 -2.81 -35.60 0.10
C ALA A 124 -1.66 -36.59 0.37
N ARG A 125 -0.56 -36.16 1.01
CA ARG A 125 0.65 -36.97 1.21
C ARG A 125 0.79 -37.61 2.60
N SER A 126 -0.17 -37.41 3.50
CA SER A 126 -0.03 -37.80 4.92
C SER A 126 -0.73 -39.12 5.31
N GLU A 127 -1.07 -40.03 4.39
CA GLU A 127 -1.91 -41.21 4.71
C GLU A 127 -1.32 -42.59 4.36
N ASP A 128 0.00 -42.76 4.23
CA ASP A 128 0.60 -44.09 3.98
C ASP A 128 1.79 -44.40 4.90
N ASP A 129 1.53 -44.67 6.19
CA ASP A 129 2.40 -45.51 7.04
C ASP A 129 1.57 -46.11 8.18
N PHE A 130 0.86 -47.21 7.90
CA PHE A 130 0.36 -48.16 8.90
C PHE A 130 0.26 -49.58 8.34
#